data_AF-A0A4Y3WVV2-F1
#
_entry.id   AF-A0A4Y3WVV2-F1
#
_cell.length_a   1.000
_cell.length_b   1.000
_cell.length_c   1.000
_cell.angle_alpha   90.00
_cell.angle_beta   90.00
_cell.angle_gamma   90.00
#
_symmetry.space_group_name_H-M   'P 1'
#
loop_
_entity.id
_entity.type
_entity.pdbx_description
1 polymer ?
#
loop_
_entity_poly.entity_id
_entity_poly.type
_entity_poly.pdbx_seq_one_letter_code
_entity_poly.pdbx_strand_id
1 'polypeptide(L)' 'MEIEKEDRVPLWHLARNTGMPKRELLPLLAEIGMTVEADLTTGDVYASRSEFGDLLRSVAEGAV' A
#
# COMPACT_ATOMS: atom_id res chain seq x y z
N MET A 1 -3.24 -12.94 4.28
CA MET A 1 -3.98 -12.08 5.21
C MET A 1 -4.95 -11.25 4.40
N GLU A 2 -6.11 -10.94 4.97
CA GLU A 2 -7.08 -10.03 4.36
C GLU A 2 -6.92 -8.65 5.02
N ILE A 3 -7.09 -7.57 4.26
CA ILE A 3 -7.00 -6.22 4.82
C ILE A 3 -8.37 -5.87 5.38
N GLU A 4 -8.43 -5.54 6.67
CA GLU A 4 -9.65 -5.05 7.30
C GLU A 4 -10.22 -3.86 6.53
N LYS A 5 -11.54 -3.81 6.32
CA LYS A 5 -12.16 -2.79 5.45
C LYS A 5 -11.80 -1.36 5.84
N GLU A 6 -11.66 -1.08 7.14
CA GLU A 6 -11.31 0.24 7.68
C GLU A 6 -9.82 0.59 7.47
N ASP A 7 -8.98 -0.41 7.23
CA ASP A 7 -7.55 -0.26 6.98
C ASP A 7 -7.20 -0.24 5.48
N ARG A 8 -8.18 -0.43 4.60
CA ARG A 8 -7.98 -0.41 3.15
C ARG A 8 -7.72 1.00 2.65
N VAL A 9 -6.56 1.20 2.04
CA VAL A 9 -6.26 2.38 1.23
C VAL A 9 -6.20 1.96 -0.24
N PRO A 10 -7.00 2.58 -1.13
CA PRO A 10 -6.93 2.27 -2.55
C PRO A 10 -5.54 2.58 -3.13
N LEU A 11 -5.01 1.68 -3.96
CA LEU A 11 -3.71 1.83 -4.60
C LEU A 11 -3.63 3.12 -5.45
N TRP A 12 -4.76 3.56 -6.02
CA TRP A 12 -4.83 4.83 -6.76
C TRP A 12 -4.55 6.04 -5.86
N HIS A 13 -4.95 5.98 -4.58
CA HIS A 13 -4.71 7.05 -3.63
C HIS A 13 -3.23 7.13 -3.27
N LEU A 14 -2.57 5.99 -3.08
CA LEU A 14 -1.12 5.92 -2.87
C LEU A 14 -0.37 6.44 -4.11
N ALA A 15 -0.71 5.94 -5.29
CA ALA A 15 -0.11 6.37 -6.57
C ALA A 15 -0.18 7.89 -6.77
N ARG A 16 -1.33 8.50 -6.43
CA ARG A 16 -1.51 9.97 -6.51
C ARG A 16 -0.59 10.70 -5.53
N ASN A 17 -0.44 10.22 -4.30
CA ASN A 17 0.34 10.89 -3.27
C ASN A 17 1.85 10.70 -3.44
N THR A 18 2.29 9.57 -4.01
CA THR A 18 3.70 9.31 -4.29
C THR A 18 4.15 9.84 -5.65
N GLY A 19 3.21 10.27 -6.50
CA GLY A 19 3.49 10.65 -7.90
C GLY A 19 3.90 9.47 -8.78
N MET A 20 3.70 8.24 -8.31
CA MET A 20 4.14 7.02 -8.99
C MET A 20 2.97 6.30 -9.67
N PRO A 21 3.10 5.83 -10.92
CA PRO A 21 2.08 5.04 -11.58
C PRO A 21 1.76 3.75 -10.82
N LYS A 22 0.49 3.32 -10.79
CA LYS A 22 0.04 2.08 -10.13
C LYS A 22 0.87 0.84 -10.54
N ARG A 23 1.21 0.76 -11.84
CA ARG A 23 1.99 -0.35 -12.43
C ARG A 23 3.42 -0.46 -11.89
N GLU A 24 3.97 0.65 -11.41
CA GLU A 24 5.30 0.73 -10.81
C GLU A 24 5.23 0.60 -9.29
N LEU A 25 4.15 1.13 -8.68
CA LEU A 25 3.95 1.06 -7.24
C LEU A 25 3.64 -0.36 -6.75
N LEU A 26 2.79 -1.12 -7.47
CA LEU A 26 2.37 -2.45 -7.03
C LEU A 26 3.55 -3.45 -6.86
N PRO A 27 4.50 -3.56 -7.81
CA PRO A 27 5.69 -4.38 -7.62
C PRO A 27 6.53 -3.99 -6.40
N LEU A 28 6.69 -2.68 -6.13
CA LEU A 28 7.47 -2.21 -4.99
C LEU A 28 6.82 -2.57 -3.66
N LEU A 29 5.49 -2.43 -3.57
CA LEU A 29 4.74 -2.85 -2.38
C LEU A 29 4.88 -4.35 -2.12
N ALA A 30 4.92 -5.17 -3.17
CA ALA A 30 5.16 -6.60 -3.04
C ALA A 30 6.60 -6.92 -2.64
N GLU A 31 7.59 -6.19 -3.17
CA GLU A 31 9.01 -6.38 -2.86
C GLU A 31 9.31 -6.11 -1.37
N ILE A 32 8.67 -5.11 -0.79
CA ILE A 32 8.78 -4.79 0.65
C ILE A 32 7.87 -5.65 1.54
N GLY A 33 7.16 -6.62 0.96
CA GLY A 33 6.30 -7.55 1.69
C GLY A 33 4.99 -6.97 2.21
N MET A 34 4.52 -5.84 1.65
CA MET A 34 3.28 -5.21 2.05
C MET A 34 2.06 -5.99 1.52
N THR A 35 1.06 -6.16 2.37
CA THR A 35 -0.20 -6.83 2.04
C THR A 35 -1.00 -5.97 1.06
N VAL A 36 -1.37 -6.57 -0.07
CA VAL A 36 -2.26 -5.99 -1.07
C VAL A 36 -3.44 -6.92 -1.33
N GLU A 37 -4.62 -6.35 -1.54
CA GLU A 37 -5.84 -7.08 -1.83
C GLU A 37 -6.51 -6.53 -3.08
N ALA A 38 -6.95 -7.41 -3.99
CA ALA A 38 -7.71 -7.02 -5.16
C ALA A 38 -9.20 -7.34 -4.96
N ASP A 39 -10.07 -6.35 -5.14
CA ASP A 39 -11.50 -6.55 -5.25
C ASP A 39 -11.84 -6.99 -6.67
N LEU A 40 -12.19 -8.26 -6.84
CA LEU A 40 -12.52 -8.84 -8.14
C LEU A 40 -13.85 -8.33 -8.72
N THR A 41 -14.68 -7.68 -7.90
CA THR A 41 -15.97 -7.11 -8.32
C THR A 41 -15.77 -5.75 -8.95
N THR A 42 -14.94 -4.89 -8.35
CA THR A 42 -14.70 -3.52 -8.83
C THR A 42 -13.44 -3.38 -9.66
N GLY A 43 -12.51 -4.34 -9.56
CA GLY A 43 -11.17 -4.26 -10.15
C GLY A 43 -10.21 -3.34 -9.38
N ASP A 44 -10.61 -2.87 -8.19
CA ASP A 44 -9.76 -2.04 -7.35
C ASP A 44 -8.73 -2.87 -6.61
N VAL A 45 -7.57 -2.25 -6.37
CA VAL A 45 -6.50 -2.81 -5.56
C VAL A 45 -6.35 -1.95 -4.32
N TYR A 46 -6.24 -2.58 -3.17
CA TYR A 46 -6.10 -1.97 -1.86
C TYR A 46 -4.79 -2.41 -1.22
N ALA A 47 -4.28 -1.53 -0.36
CA ALA A 47 -3.09 -1.69 0.45
C ALA A 47 -3.46 -1.43 1.91
N SER A 48 -2.75 -2.07 2.84
CA SER A 48 -2.95 -1.81 4.27
C SER A 48 -2.38 -0.43 4.63
N ARG A 49 -3.22 0.41 5.25
CA ARG A 49 -2.82 1.71 5.77
C ARG A 49 -1.90 1.55 6.97
N SER A 50 -2.20 0.61 7.86
CA SER A 50 -1.40 0.36 9.07
C SER A 50 0.01 -0.08 8.71
N GLU A 51 0.17 -1.10 7.85
CA GLU A 51 1.49 -1.56 7.38
C GLU A 51 2.26 -0.44 6.66
N PHE A 52 1.59 0.35 5.81
CA PHE A 52 2.22 1.48 5.15
C PHE A 52 2.66 2.58 6.15
N GLY A 53 1.86 2.84 7.18
CA GLY A 53 2.21 3.78 8.26
C GLY A 53 3.39 3.30 9.09
N ASP A 54 3.44 2.01 9.41
CA ASP A 54 4.54 1.40 10.14
C ASP A 54 5.84 1.36 9.33
N LEU A 55 5.76 1.14 8.01
CA LEU A 55 6.88 1.31 7.09
C LEU A 55 7.45 2.73 7.15
N LEU A 56 6.60 3.74 7.02
CA LEU A 56 7.03 5.14 7.09
C LEU A 56 7.67 5.48 8.44
N ARG A 57 7.10 4.97 9.54
CA ARG A 57 7.66 5.15 10.88
C ARG A 57 9.03 4.48 10.99
N SER A 58 9.16 3.24 10.54
CA SER A 58 10.43 2.50 10.55
C SER A 58 11.52 3.21 9.75
N VAL A 59 11.19 3.76 8.57
CA VAL A 59 12.13 4.55 7.78
C VAL A 59 12.52 5.85 8.49
N ALA A 60 11.56 6.54 9.11
CA ALA A 60 11.84 7.78 9.86
C ALA A 60 12.70 7.52 11.11
N GLU A 61 12.52 6.38 11.78
CA GLU A 61 13.29 5.98 12.97
C GLU A 61 14.67 5.41 12.61
N GLY A 62 14.81 4.76 11.46
CA GLY A 62 16.07 4.18 10.97
C GLY A 62 16.97 5.14 10.18
N ALA A 63 16.49 6.34 9.83
CA ALA A 63 17.26 7.37 9.12
C ALA A 63 18.16 8.24 10.03
N VAL A 64 18.57 7.72 11.20
CA VAL A 64 19.51 8.35 12.14
C VAL A 64 20.90 7.74 12.02
#